data_AF-A0AAV6YW23-F1
#
_entry.id   AF-A0AAV6YW23-F1
#
_cell.length_a   1.000
_cell.length_b   1.000
_cell.length_c   1.000
_cell.angle_alpha   90.00
_cell.angle_beta   90.00
_cell.angle_gamma   90.00
#
_symmetry.space_group_name_H-M   'P 1'
#
loop_
_entity.id
_entity.type
_entity.pdbx_description
1 polymer ?
#
loop_
_entity_poly.entity_id
_entity_poly.type
_entity_poly.pdbx_seq_one_letter_code
_entity_poly.pdbx_strand_id
1 'polypeptide(L)' 'MSDGPFGTMRYTIKQMKMYRGFKKMPHVQYIYTESSESLCGVKLEVNKYQYLITGECQRQAAPGKGSDFYHPL' A
#
# COMPACT_ATOMS: atom_id res chain seq x y z
N MET A 1 -10.14 17.07 -10.16
CA MET A 1 -10.57 16.17 -9.07
C MET A 1 -11.12 14.94 -9.74
N SER A 2 -10.30 13.89 -9.86
CA SER A 2 -10.69 12.67 -10.57
C SER A 2 -10.70 11.52 -9.58
N ASP A 3 -11.55 11.64 -8.56
CA ASP A 3 -11.90 10.52 -7.69
C ASP A 3 -13.08 9.80 -8.33
N GLY A 4 -12.77 8.70 -9.01
CA GLY A 4 -13.78 7.68 -9.28
C GLY A 4 -14.37 7.15 -7.96
N PRO A 5 -15.50 6.45 -7.99
CA PRO A 5 -16.32 6.12 -6.81
C PRO A 5 -15.63 5.21 -5.76
N PHE A 6 -14.42 4.73 -6.04
CA PHE A 6 -13.62 3.87 -5.18
C PHE A 6 -12.22 4.48 -5.05
N GLY A 7 -12.05 5.36 -4.07
CA GLY A 7 -10.77 6.03 -3.83
C GLY A 7 -9.74 5.05 -3.24
N THR A 8 -8.48 5.09 -3.70
CA THR A 8 -7.40 4.35 -3.04
C THR A 8 -6.84 5.19 -1.89
N MET A 9 -6.80 4.65 -0.68
CA MET A 9 -6.09 5.24 0.46
C MET A 9 -4.58 4.96 0.35
N ARG A 10 -3.77 5.94 0.78
CA ARG A 10 -2.31 5.82 0.85
C ARG A 10 -1.84 6.03 2.28
N TYR A 11 -1.10 5.05 2.81
CA TYR A 11 -0.42 5.15 4.10
C TYR A 11 1.07 5.37 3.89
N THR A 12 1.63 6.39 4.56
CA THR A 12 3.08 6.55 4.68
C THR A 12 3.57 5.66 5.81
N ILE A 13 4.54 4.80 5.52
CA ILE A 13 5.08 3.86 6.50
C ILE A 13 6.58 4.07 6.71
N LYS A 14 7.02 3.83 7.94
CA LYS A 14 8.44 3.73 8.28
C LYS A 14 8.82 2.26 8.33
N GLN A 15 9.34 1.72 7.23
CA GLN A 15 9.78 0.33 7.17
C GLN A 15 10.90 0.09 8.21
N MET A 16 10.64 -0.81 9.16
CA MET A 16 11.64 -1.23 10.15
C MET A 16 12.44 -2.43 9.65
N LYS A 17 11.76 -3.48 9.22
CA LYS A 17 12.37 -4.72 8.74
C LYS A 17 11.56 -5.27 7.57
N MET A 18 12.27 -5.66 6.52
CA MET A 18 11.69 -6.40 5.41
C MET A 18 12.21 -7.83 5.49
N TYR A 19 11.31 -8.80 5.33
CA TYR A 19 11.64 -10.23 5.39
C TYR A 19 11.72 -10.84 3.99
N ARG A 20 10.96 -10.31 3.04
CA ARG A 20 10.93 -10.72 1.63
C ARG A 20 10.63 -9.52 0.73
N GLY A 21 11.02 -9.60 -0.54
CA GLY A 21 10.71 -8.55 -1.53
C GLY A 21 11.83 -7.57 -1.86
N PHE A 22 12.98 -7.63 -1.18
CA PHE A 22 14.12 -6.72 -1.39
C PHE A 22 14.57 -6.59 -2.85
N LYS A 23 14.48 -7.68 -3.63
CA LYS A 23 14.87 -7.68 -5.05
C LYS A 23 13.90 -6.88 -5.94
N LYS A 24 12.60 -6.85 -5.59
CA LYS A 24 11.57 -6.15 -6.36
C LYS A 24 11.40 -4.71 -5.88
N MET A 25 11.39 -4.51 -4.56
CA MET A 25 11.26 -3.21 -3.93
C MET A 25 12.16 -3.19 -2.69
N PRO A 26 13.34 -2.54 -2.76
CA PRO A 26 14.30 -2.56 -1.65
C PRO A 26 13.80 -1.82 -0.41
N HIS A 27 12.92 -0.82 -0.59
CA HIS A 27 12.34 -0.04 0.49
C HIS A 27 10.91 0.39 0.15
N VAL A 28 9.97 0.08 1.04
CA VAL A 28 8.56 0.48 0.92
C VAL A 28 8.32 1.73 1.76
N GLN A 29 7.94 2.82 1.11
CA GLN A 29 7.57 4.08 1.76
C GLN A 29 6.05 4.28 1.84
N TYR A 30 5.33 3.70 0.89
CA TYR A 30 3.90 3.90 0.72
C TYR A 30 3.18 2.57 0.54
N ILE A 31 2.07 2.42 1.23
CA ILE A 31 1.13 1.31 1.05
C ILE A 31 -0.17 1.88 0.50
N TYR A 32 -0.72 1.19 -0.48
CA TYR A 32 -1.97 1.56 -1.11
C TYR A 32 -3.00 0.47 -0.85
N THR A 33 -4.20 0.89 -0.49
CA THR A 33 -5.32 0.00 -0.21
C THR A 33 -6.61 0.70 -0.57
N GLU A 34 -7.66 -0.06 -0.81
CA GLU A 34 -8.96 0.50 -1.14
C GLU A 34 -9.54 1.25 0.06
N SER A 35 -10.29 2.33 -0.19
CA SER A 35 -10.94 3.11 0.87
C SER A 35 -12.13 2.40 1.52
N SER A 36 -12.70 1.40 0.85
CA SER A 36 -13.87 0.66 1.31
C SER A 36 -13.50 -0.75 1.73
N GLU A 37 -13.92 -1.16 2.93
CA GLU A 37 -13.76 -2.53 3.43
C GLU A 37 -14.49 -3.55 2.54
N SER A 38 -15.59 -3.15 1.90
CA SER A 38 -16.33 -3.99 0.92
C SER A 38 -15.50 -4.36 -0.32
N LEU A 39 -14.42 -3.63 -0.59
CA LEU A 39 -13.46 -3.89 -1.66
C LEU A 39 -12.14 -4.43 -1.12
N CYS A 40 -12.17 -5.09 0.05
CA CYS A 40 -10.99 -5.58 0.75
C CYS A 40 -10.01 -4.46 1.17
N GLY A 41 -10.52 -3.25 1.39
CA GLY A 41 -9.77 -2.14 1.96
C GLY A 41 -9.35 -2.44 3.41
N VAL A 42 -8.08 -2.23 3.73
CA VAL A 42 -7.54 -2.44 5.08
C VAL A 42 -7.30 -1.09 5.75
N LYS A 43 -7.92 -0.88 6.91
CA LYS A 43 -7.71 0.32 7.71
C LYS A 43 -6.62 0.09 8.75
N LEU A 44 -5.47 0.74 8.56
CA LEU A 44 -4.35 0.68 9.50
C LEU A 44 -4.42 1.83 10.50
N GLU A 45 -4.32 1.53 11.80
CA GLU A 45 -4.21 2.58 12.81
C GLU A 45 -2.80 3.20 12.82
N VAL A 46 -2.71 4.49 12.50
CA VAL A 46 -1.44 5.21 12.40
C VAL A 46 -0.83 5.45 13.78
N ASN A 47 0.48 5.21 13.93
CA ASN A 47 1.27 5.46 15.13
C ASN A 47 0.85 4.71 16.41
N LYS A 48 -0.02 3.71 16.32
CA LYS A 48 -0.49 2.96 17.50
C LYS A 48 0.22 1.61 17.67
N TYR A 49 0.35 0.87 16.57
CA TYR A 49 0.92 -0.48 16.58
C TYR A 49 1.97 -0.66 15.49
N GLN A 50 2.86 -1.63 15.69
CA GLN A 50 3.75 -2.13 14.65
C GLN A 50 3.04 -3.29 13.93
N TYR A 51 2.88 -3.18 12.61
CA TYR A 51 2.21 -4.19 11.80
C TYR A 51 3.21 -5.01 11.01
N LEU A 52 2.98 -6.33 10.95
CA LEU A 52 3.58 -7.17 9.93
C LEU A 52 2.68 -7.12 8.70
N ILE A 53 3.18 -6.50 7.63
CA ILE A 53 2.41 -6.29 6.41
C ILE A 53 2.92 -7.26 5.34
N THR A 54 2.01 -8.08 4.83
CA THR A 54 2.25 -8.98 3.71
C THR A 54 1.41 -8.51 2.53
N GLY A 55 1.97 -8.58 1.34
CA GLY A 55 1.31 -8.04 0.17
C GLY A 55 2.04 -8.35 -1.12
N GLU A 56 1.40 -8.00 -2.22
CA GLU A 56 1.99 -8.10 -3.55
C GLU A 56 2.51 -6.74 -4.02
N CYS A 57 3.74 -6.74 -4.53
CA CYS A 57 4.22 -5.64 -5.35
C CYS A 57 3.55 -5.74 -6.72
N GLN A 58 2.61 -4.85 -7.01
CA GLN A 58 1.99 -4.76 -8.32
C GLN A 58 2.45 -3.49 -9.04
N ARG A 59 2.78 -3.65 -10.31
CA ARG A 59 3.14 -2.55 -11.21
C ARG A 59 1.86 -2.03 -11.84
N GLN A 60 1.16 -1.11 -11.17
CA GLN A 60 -0.10 -0.59 -11.71
C GLN A 60 0.18 0.61 -12.61
N ALA A 61 -0.05 0.46 -13.92
CA ALA A 61 0.03 1.53 -14.90
C ALA A 61 -1.21 2.44 -14.79
N ALA A 62 -1.34 3.14 -13.66
CA ALA A 62 -2.34 4.18 -13.49
C ALA A 62 -1.72 5.55 -13.81
N PRO A 63 -2.40 6.43 -14.57
CA PRO A 63 -1.87 7.75 -14.88
C PRO A 63 -1.64 8.56 -13.60
N GLY A 64 -0.40 8.99 -13.35
CA GLY A 64 -0.01 9.77 -12.16
C GLY A 64 0.37 8.94 -10.92
N LYS A 65 0.39 7.62 -11.04
CA LYS A 65 0.76 6.68 -9.99
C LYS A 65 2.15 6.10 -10.35
N GLY A 66 3.14 6.27 -9.47
CA GLY A 66 4.51 5.77 -9.65
C GLY A 66 4.57 4.27 -9.92
N SER A 67 5.68 3.77 -10.49
CA SER A 67 5.68 2.47 -11.15
C SER A 67 5.34 1.26 -10.29
N ASP A 68 5.54 1.29 -8.97
CA ASP A 68 5.47 0.08 -8.14
C ASP A 68 4.68 0.34 -6.84
N PHE A 69 3.58 -0.39 -6.63
CA PHE A 69 2.67 -0.27 -5.48
C PHE A 69 2.70 -1.52 -4.60
N TYR A 70 2.53 -1.32 -3.29
CA TYR A 70 2.32 -2.40 -2.33
C TYR A 70 0.86 -2.47 -1.95
N HIS A 71 0.21 -3.58 -2.32
CA HIS A 71 -1.15 -3.91 -1.90
C HIS A 71 -1.09 -4.97 -0.80
N PRO A 72 -1.60 -4.69 0.41
CA PRO A 72 -1.68 -5.70 1.47
C PRO A 72 -2.70 -6.79 1.08
N LEU A 73 -2.42 -8.04 1.47
CA LEU A 73 -3.34 -9.18 1.35
C LEU A 73 -4.32 -9.23 2.52
#